data_AF-A0AAD7XC79-F1
#
_entry.id   AF-A0AAD7XC79-F1
#
_cell.length_a   1.000
_cell.length_b   1.000
_cell.length_c   1.000
_cell.angle_alpha   90.00
_cell.angle_beta   90.00
_cell.angle_gamma   90.00
#
_symmetry.space_group_name_H-M   'P 1'
#
loop_
_entity.id
_entity.type
_entity.pdbx_description
1 polymer ?
#
loop_
_entity_poly.entity_id
_entity_poly.type
_entity_poly.pdbx_seq_one_letter_code
_entity_poly.pdbx_strand_id
1 'polypeptide(L)'
;MLSRLPHLLLAGLALAGAVSATPSADEEVRAFFAREGAAIRPLNIGRRSAASSQTRHLRPTFDDGMPMIKRSKRDSITPPDVGQIADFGDQDPQPIRNGNGDTFLAASNHEIDEQNVDNVAAPPTDAGTVPNLKWSMSLSHTRLLNGGWVREQTITDLPPSKDLAAAEIRLSPNAYRELHWHRVAEWGYILNGTGRITAIDDSGRSYTSDIKGPLNGTDADIYYFPPGVPHSIQALDQGLEILLIFTDGNFDASGTTFMLSDWLAHTPLEIVAQNFGVNTSVLSGIPQKDPYILKSTVPPAPYGHGGDQAVSDPNGNVPSPYVFHLDQQEKKVAPGGGGWVKIQDSVTNFPVSTLLASALVYVEPNGLRELHWHTNDEWLYIISGNARATAFPGGSSARTFDFQPGDTAVFPVSYGHYIKNLSPTEPLIYLELFKAPKFVDFSATQWLALMPRQVVADLLKVPISVIETFAKEKQLIVS
;
A
#
# COMPACT_ATOMS: atom_id res chain seq x y z
N MET A 1 31.16 20.24 -66.50
CA MET A 1 32.60 19.96 -66.66
C MET A 1 33.23 20.16 -65.28
N LEU A 2 33.83 19.17 -64.61
CA LEU A 2 35.15 18.54 -64.91
C LEU A 2 36.26 19.60 -64.96
N SER A 3 37.41 19.54 -64.25
CA SER A 3 37.92 18.62 -63.19
C SER A 3 39.11 19.35 -62.46
N ARG A 4 39.95 18.83 -61.54
CA ARG A 4 40.32 17.46 -61.09
C ARG A 4 41.06 17.51 -59.71
N LEU A 5 41.32 16.34 -59.10
CA LEU A 5 42.30 16.07 -58.02
C LEU A 5 43.76 15.99 -58.57
N PRO A 6 44.85 15.78 -57.78
CA PRO A 6 44.98 15.25 -56.39
C PRO A 6 45.89 16.14 -55.47
N HIS A 7 46.55 15.75 -54.35
CA HIS A 7 46.94 14.45 -53.71
C HIS A 7 47.25 14.63 -52.18
N LEU A 8 47.17 13.52 -51.41
CA LEU A 8 47.96 13.12 -50.20
C LEU A 8 48.15 14.12 -49.02
N LEU A 9 47.67 13.86 -47.80
CA LEU A 9 48.09 12.74 -46.93
C LEU A 9 47.00 12.23 -45.95
N LEU A 10 47.16 10.95 -45.61
CA LEU A 10 46.70 10.15 -44.45
C LEU A 10 46.64 10.86 -43.08
N ALA A 11 45.93 10.38 -42.05
CA ALA A 11 44.92 9.32 -41.91
C ALA A 11 44.20 9.47 -40.53
N GLY A 12 43.03 8.86 -40.35
CA GLY A 12 42.31 8.88 -39.06
C GLY A 12 40.95 8.20 -39.08
N LEU A 13 40.91 6.86 -39.21
CA LEU A 13 39.67 6.10 -38.95
C LEU A 13 39.48 5.94 -37.43
N ALA A 14 38.28 6.24 -36.95
CA ALA A 14 37.81 5.76 -35.66
C ALA A 14 37.28 4.32 -35.82
N LEU A 15 37.80 3.38 -35.02
CA LEU A 15 37.24 2.04 -34.88
C LEU A 15 37.52 1.54 -33.46
N ALA A 16 36.58 0.77 -32.92
CA ALA A 16 36.54 0.39 -31.51
C ALA A 16 37.74 -0.47 -31.07
N GLY A 17 38.22 -0.22 -29.85
CA GLY A 17 39.12 -1.09 -29.11
C GLY A 17 38.72 -1.09 -27.64
N ALA A 18 38.41 -2.25 -27.09
CA ALA A 18 38.07 -2.37 -25.68
C ALA A 18 39.31 -2.12 -24.80
N VAL A 19 39.19 -1.20 -23.84
CA VAL A 19 40.19 -1.01 -22.78
C VAL A 19 39.50 -1.24 -21.44
N SER A 20 39.99 -2.22 -20.69
CA SER A 20 39.55 -2.53 -19.34
C SER A 20 39.78 -1.34 -18.41
N ALA A 21 38.71 -0.77 -17.87
CA ALA A 21 38.81 0.19 -16.78
C ALA A 21 39.35 -0.50 -15.52
N THR A 22 40.58 -0.16 -15.12
CA THR A 22 41.17 -0.60 -13.87
C THR A 22 40.51 0.10 -12.68
N PRO A 23 40.25 -0.60 -11.55
CA PRO A 23 39.68 0.02 -10.37
C PRO A 23 40.68 0.93 -9.66
N SER A 24 40.18 2.07 -9.17
CA SER A 24 40.72 3.02 -8.19
C SER A 24 42.24 3.27 -8.10
N ALA A 25 42.63 4.55 -8.04
CA ALA A 25 43.99 4.97 -7.71
C ALA A 25 44.33 4.87 -6.20
N ASP A 26 43.47 4.23 -5.41
CA ASP A 26 43.58 4.07 -3.97
C ASP A 26 44.49 2.88 -3.59
N GLU A 27 45.45 3.13 -2.69
CA GLU A 27 46.48 2.17 -2.31
C GLU A 27 45.98 1.14 -1.28
N GLU A 28 44.98 1.48 -0.46
CA GLU A 28 44.31 0.53 0.45
C GLU A 28 43.40 -0.43 -0.33
N VAL A 29 42.68 0.08 -1.34
CA VAL A 29 41.86 -0.75 -2.25
C VAL A 29 42.72 -1.76 -3.01
N ARG A 30 43.94 -1.37 -3.44
CA ARG A 30 44.91 -2.30 -4.03
C ARG A 30 45.40 -3.36 -3.03
N ALA A 31 45.62 -2.98 -1.77
CA ALA A 31 46.04 -3.92 -0.73
C ALA A 31 44.95 -4.96 -0.38
N PHE A 32 43.66 -4.61 -0.52
CA PHE A 32 42.54 -5.52 -0.34
C PHE A 32 42.53 -6.64 -1.41
N PHE A 33 42.55 -6.28 -2.69
CA PHE A 33 42.53 -7.27 -3.79
C PHE A 33 43.82 -8.11 -3.91
N ALA A 34 44.92 -7.69 -3.29
CA ALA A 34 46.17 -8.45 -3.27
C ALA A 34 46.19 -9.57 -2.20
N ARG A 35 45.22 -9.63 -1.27
CA ARG A 35 45.26 -10.54 -0.11
C ARG A 35 44.58 -11.89 -0.31
N GLU A 36 43.71 -12.05 -1.30
CA GLU A 36 43.06 -13.34 -1.60
C GLU A 36 43.39 -13.82 -3.02
N GLY A 37 44.17 -14.90 -3.10
CA GLY A 37 44.58 -15.50 -4.36
C GLY A 37 43.41 -16.11 -5.13
N ALA A 38 43.15 -15.59 -6.34
CA ALA A 38 42.08 -16.07 -7.20
C ALA A 38 42.26 -17.55 -7.60
N ALA A 39 41.42 -18.42 -7.04
CA ALA A 39 41.28 -19.81 -7.46
C ALA A 39 39.79 -20.20 -7.55
N ILE A 40 39.08 -19.62 -8.52
CA ILE A 40 37.71 -20.03 -8.86
C ILE A 40 37.76 -21.48 -9.33
N ARG A 41 37.29 -22.42 -8.49
CA ARG A 41 37.04 -23.81 -8.91
C ARG A 41 35.64 -23.89 -9.54
N PRO A 42 35.46 -24.63 -10.65
CA PRO A 42 34.13 -24.81 -11.24
C PRO A 42 33.22 -25.60 -10.30
N LEU A 43 31.94 -25.22 -10.23
CA LEU A 43 30.92 -25.98 -9.50
C LEU A 43 30.73 -27.36 -10.14
N ASN A 44 31.13 -28.42 -9.42
CA ASN A 44 30.67 -29.77 -9.72
C ASN A 44 29.23 -29.93 -9.20
N ILE A 45 28.27 -30.10 -10.10
CA ILE A 45 26.90 -30.50 -9.75
C ILE A 45 26.92 -31.98 -9.33
N GLY A 46 27.22 -32.22 -8.06
CA GLY A 46 27.12 -33.54 -7.45
C GLY A 46 25.66 -33.94 -7.26
N ARG A 47 25.23 -35.05 -7.90
CA ARG A 47 23.98 -35.73 -7.56
C ARG A 47 23.98 -36.04 -6.07
N ARG A 48 23.05 -35.47 -5.29
CA ARG A 48 22.85 -35.87 -3.90
C ARG A 48 22.22 -37.26 -3.86
N SER A 49 22.87 -38.19 -3.17
CA SER A 49 22.21 -39.35 -2.59
C SER A 49 21.17 -38.87 -1.56
N ALA A 50 20.08 -39.64 -1.38
CA ALA A 50 19.02 -39.29 -0.44
C ALA A 50 19.58 -39.23 1.00
N ALA A 51 19.52 -38.05 1.63
CA ALA A 51 19.90 -37.87 3.02
C ALA A 51 18.76 -38.36 3.93
N SER A 52 18.96 -39.46 4.65
CA SER A 52 18.00 -40.07 5.57
C SER A 52 17.95 -39.39 6.96
N SER A 53 18.15 -38.08 7.01
CA SER A 53 18.04 -37.29 8.25
C SER A 53 16.64 -36.71 8.42
N GLN A 54 15.92 -37.12 9.47
CA GLN A 54 14.67 -36.46 9.86
C GLN A 54 14.90 -34.97 10.10
N THR A 55 14.09 -34.12 9.48
CA THR A 55 14.02 -32.70 9.77
C THR A 55 13.50 -32.48 11.19
N ARG A 56 14.38 -32.16 12.13
CA ARG A 56 13.97 -31.62 13.43
C ARG A 56 13.44 -30.20 13.22
N HIS A 57 12.15 -30.01 13.47
CA HIS A 57 11.52 -28.68 13.43
C HIS A 57 12.11 -27.77 14.51
N LEU A 58 12.25 -26.48 14.20
CA LEU A 58 12.48 -25.41 15.17
C LEU A 58 11.22 -25.20 16.01
N ARG A 59 11.06 -26.02 17.05
CA ARG A 59 10.21 -25.72 18.22
C ARG A 59 11.10 -25.80 19.46
N PRO A 60 11.09 -24.79 20.36
CA PRO A 60 11.78 -24.92 21.63
C PRO A 60 11.17 -26.06 22.44
N THR A 61 11.98 -27.07 22.76
CA THR A 61 11.74 -27.93 23.91
C THR A 61 12.31 -27.20 25.12
N PHE A 62 11.47 -26.84 26.09
CA PHE A 62 11.94 -26.36 27.37
C PHE A 62 12.72 -27.49 28.07
N ASP A 63 13.95 -27.19 28.50
CA ASP A 63 14.77 -28.08 29.31
C ASP A 63 15.28 -27.25 30.50
N ASP A 64 15.08 -27.76 31.71
CA ASP A 64 15.27 -27.01 32.96
C ASP A 64 16.73 -27.09 33.45
N GLY A 65 17.42 -25.96 33.45
CA GLY A 65 18.61 -25.75 34.30
C GLY A 65 19.83 -25.13 33.62
N MET A 66 19.92 -23.80 33.69
CA MET A 66 21.19 -23.06 33.57
C MET A 66 21.31 -21.99 34.66
N PRO A 67 22.52 -21.63 35.14
CA PRO A 67 22.68 -20.83 36.35
C PRO A 67 22.40 -19.33 36.15
N MET A 68 21.95 -18.69 37.23
CA MET A 68 21.67 -17.25 37.30
C MET A 68 22.88 -16.37 36.92
N ILE A 69 22.89 -15.84 35.69
CA ILE A 69 23.69 -14.64 35.37
C ILE A 69 22.98 -13.44 36.01
N LYS A 70 23.73 -12.64 36.77
CA LYS A 70 23.20 -11.43 37.44
C LYS A 70 22.74 -10.41 36.39
N ARG A 71 21.42 -10.32 36.19
CA ARG A 71 20.79 -9.29 35.37
C ARG A 71 21.10 -7.90 35.93
N SER A 72 21.62 -7.02 35.09
CA SER A 72 21.53 -5.58 35.33
C SER A 72 20.05 -5.20 35.32
N LYS A 73 19.65 -4.29 36.22
CA LYS A 73 18.36 -3.61 36.06
C LYS A 73 18.51 -2.62 34.90
N ARG A 74 17.83 -2.89 33.78
CA ARG A 74 17.45 -1.91 32.77
C ARG A 74 15.93 -1.84 32.81
N ASP A 75 15.39 -0.64 32.95
CA ASP A 75 13.97 -0.41 33.27
C ASP A 75 13.08 -0.39 32.02
N SER A 76 13.39 -1.19 30.99
CA SER A 76 12.71 -1.21 29.67
C SER A 76 11.33 -1.91 29.67
N ILE A 77 10.61 -1.76 30.79
CA ILE A 77 9.23 -2.10 31.15
C ILE A 77 9.24 -2.62 32.61
N THR A 78 8.59 -1.87 33.50
CA THR A 78 8.44 -2.26 34.92
C THR A 78 7.20 -3.13 35.10
N PRO A 79 7.29 -4.32 35.73
CA PRO A 79 6.12 -5.14 36.03
C PRO A 79 5.09 -4.44 36.95
N PRO A 80 3.78 -4.65 36.74
CA PRO A 80 3.18 -5.53 35.75
C PRO A 80 3.21 -4.94 34.34
N ASP A 81 3.72 -5.73 33.38
CA ASP A 81 3.54 -5.44 31.96
C ASP A 81 2.13 -5.85 31.55
N VAL A 82 1.38 -4.88 31.06
CA VAL A 82 -0.01 -5.01 30.63
C VAL A 82 -0.15 -4.91 29.11
N GLY A 83 0.96 -5.03 28.38
CA GLY A 83 1.00 -4.87 26.93
C GLY A 83 1.11 -3.41 26.48
N GLN A 84 1.67 -2.52 27.30
CA GLN A 84 2.10 -1.18 26.85
C GLN A 84 3.08 -1.28 25.66
N ILE A 85 3.30 -0.18 24.94
CA ILE A 85 4.33 -0.14 23.89
C ILE A 85 5.72 -0.40 24.50
N ALA A 86 6.59 -1.09 23.77
CA ALA A 86 8.00 -1.19 24.12
C ALA A 86 8.68 0.18 24.08
N ASP A 87 9.36 0.56 25.16
CA ASP A 87 10.09 1.82 25.30
C ASP A 87 11.55 1.53 25.68
N PHE A 88 12.46 2.12 24.90
CA PHE A 88 13.91 2.00 25.04
C PHE A 88 14.59 3.33 25.38
N GLY A 89 13.84 4.44 25.45
CA GLY A 89 14.38 5.79 25.59
C GLY A 89 15.37 6.12 24.46
N ASP A 90 16.48 6.77 24.81
CA ASP A 90 17.55 7.15 23.87
C ASP A 90 18.50 5.98 23.51
N GLN A 91 18.01 4.75 23.41
CA GLN A 91 18.82 3.55 23.13
C GLN A 91 18.19 2.72 21.99
N ASP A 92 19.04 2.18 21.12
CA ASP A 92 18.63 1.26 20.05
C ASP A 92 17.73 0.14 20.59
N PRO A 93 16.58 -0.15 19.98
CA PRO A 93 15.69 -1.21 20.44
C PRO A 93 16.40 -2.56 20.55
N GLN A 94 16.08 -3.30 21.62
CA GLN A 94 16.64 -4.63 21.89
C GLN A 94 15.49 -5.61 22.13
N PRO A 95 15.60 -6.89 21.70
CA PRO A 95 14.55 -7.88 21.91
C PRO A 95 14.57 -8.39 23.37
N ILE A 96 14.30 -7.50 24.32
CA ILE A 96 14.28 -7.73 25.77
C ILE A 96 13.01 -7.12 26.37
N ARG A 97 12.19 -7.95 27.03
CA ARG A 97 10.96 -7.50 27.70
C ARG A 97 10.66 -8.35 28.93
N ASN A 98 10.40 -7.73 30.08
CA ASN A 98 10.23 -8.41 31.38
C ASN A 98 11.38 -9.36 31.78
N GLY A 99 12.58 -9.17 31.21
CA GLY A 99 13.67 -10.12 31.35
C GLY A 99 13.46 -11.46 30.61
N ASN A 100 12.61 -11.50 29.60
CA ASN A 100 12.69 -12.48 28.52
C ASN A 100 13.49 -11.86 27.36
N GLY A 101 14.09 -12.71 26.52
CA GLY A 101 14.97 -12.27 25.43
C GLY A 101 16.39 -11.89 25.88
N ASP A 102 17.17 -11.32 24.97
CA ASP A 102 18.57 -10.91 25.17
C ASP A 102 18.96 -9.82 24.14
N THR A 103 20.13 -9.18 24.28
CA THR A 103 20.61 -8.18 23.31
C THR A 103 21.02 -8.80 21.98
N PHE A 104 20.97 -8.02 20.89
CA PHE A 104 21.60 -8.42 19.64
C PHE A 104 23.12 -8.62 19.80
N LEU A 105 23.65 -9.76 19.33
CA LEU A 105 25.09 -10.05 19.29
C LEU A 105 25.77 -9.63 17.97
N ALA A 106 24.98 -9.34 16.96
CA ALA A 106 25.41 -8.85 15.65
C ALA A 106 24.66 -7.55 15.34
N ALA A 107 25.07 -6.83 14.30
CA ALA A 107 24.35 -5.65 13.85
C ALA A 107 22.91 -5.99 13.44
N SER A 108 21.97 -5.14 13.86
CA SER A 108 20.61 -5.09 13.30
C SER A 108 20.47 -3.84 12.43
N ASN A 109 19.31 -3.67 11.78
CA ASN A 109 18.95 -2.41 11.14
C ASN A 109 18.16 -1.58 12.16
N HIS A 110 18.88 -0.79 12.95
CA HIS A 110 18.32 -0.08 14.09
C HIS A 110 17.25 0.94 13.66
N GLU A 111 17.40 1.56 12.49
CA GLU A 111 16.42 2.47 11.91
C GLU A 111 15.09 1.78 11.55
N ILE A 112 15.10 0.48 11.23
CA ILE A 112 13.87 -0.34 11.06
C ILE A 112 13.35 -0.84 12.41
N ASP A 113 14.24 -1.19 13.33
CA ASP A 113 13.87 -1.63 14.68
C ASP A 113 13.12 -0.51 15.45
N GLU A 114 13.57 0.75 15.34
CA GLU A 114 12.93 1.95 15.89
C GLU A 114 11.51 2.18 15.35
N GLN A 115 11.25 1.81 14.10
CA GLN A 115 9.94 1.92 13.46
C GLN A 115 8.98 0.78 13.84
N ASN A 116 9.48 -0.27 14.52
CA ASN A 116 8.74 -1.50 14.80
C ASN A 116 9.06 -2.04 16.21
N VAL A 117 9.03 -1.19 17.23
CA VAL A 117 9.41 -1.51 18.63
C VAL A 117 8.58 -2.65 19.24
N ASP A 118 7.28 -2.75 18.95
CA ASP A 118 6.42 -3.87 19.38
C ASP A 118 6.56 -5.10 18.47
N ASN A 119 7.37 -5.06 17.40
CA ASN A 119 7.86 -6.27 16.72
C ASN A 119 9.21 -6.74 17.28
N VAL A 120 10.07 -5.82 17.75
CA VAL A 120 11.35 -6.13 18.41
C VAL A 120 11.12 -6.72 19.81
N ALA A 121 10.25 -6.09 20.61
CA ALA A 121 9.92 -6.51 21.97
C ALA A 121 8.40 -6.60 22.16
N ALA A 122 7.80 -7.58 21.47
CA ALA A 122 6.35 -7.74 21.39
C ALA A 122 5.61 -7.84 22.74
N PRO A 123 4.34 -7.37 22.81
CA PRO A 123 3.50 -7.53 23.99
C PRO A 123 3.48 -8.96 24.53
N PRO A 124 3.43 -9.18 25.86
CA PRO A 124 3.46 -10.52 26.46
C PRO A 124 2.21 -11.38 26.12
N THR A 125 1.24 -10.79 25.44
CA THR A 125 0.03 -11.43 24.90
C THR A 125 0.18 -11.94 23.46
N ASP A 126 1.24 -11.55 22.74
CA ASP A 126 1.53 -12.07 21.40
C ASP A 126 1.96 -13.54 21.49
N ALA A 127 1.47 -14.35 20.55
CA ALA A 127 1.63 -15.80 20.61
C ALA A 127 1.46 -16.50 19.25
N GLY A 128 2.00 -17.70 19.14
CA GLY A 128 1.76 -18.61 18.03
C GLY A 128 2.46 -18.19 16.73
N THR A 129 1.76 -18.28 15.60
CA THR A 129 2.32 -17.92 14.29
C THR A 129 1.28 -17.18 13.47
N VAL A 130 1.51 -15.89 13.29
CA VAL A 130 0.75 -15.01 12.41
C VAL A 130 1.67 -14.63 11.25
N PRO A 131 1.23 -14.72 9.98
CA PRO A 131 2.03 -14.27 8.84
C PRO A 131 2.36 -12.78 8.96
N ASN A 132 3.27 -12.28 8.12
CA ASN A 132 3.42 -10.83 8.00
C ASN A 132 2.13 -10.22 7.43
N LEU A 133 1.56 -9.23 8.11
CA LEU A 133 0.34 -8.53 7.72
C LEU A 133 0.60 -7.07 7.31
N LYS A 134 1.83 -6.56 7.49
CA LYS A 134 2.25 -5.19 7.17
C LYS A 134 3.15 -5.16 5.93
N TRP A 135 3.00 -4.16 5.08
CA TRP A 135 3.98 -3.81 4.05
C TRP A 135 4.18 -2.30 4.03
N SER A 136 5.40 -1.83 3.74
CA SER A 136 5.66 -0.39 3.58
C SER A 136 5.84 -0.09 2.10
N MET A 137 5.09 0.89 1.55
CA MET A 137 5.22 1.26 0.14
C MET A 137 6.64 1.76 -0.20
N SER A 138 7.42 2.18 0.81
CA SER A 138 8.84 2.49 0.68
C SER A 138 9.76 1.30 0.34
N LEU A 139 9.29 0.06 0.51
CA LEU A 139 10.00 -1.16 0.11
C LEU A 139 9.61 -1.65 -1.29
N SER A 140 8.53 -1.12 -1.86
CA SER A 140 8.06 -1.47 -3.21
C SER A 140 9.00 -0.95 -4.31
N HIS A 141 9.22 -1.75 -5.35
CA HIS A 141 10.00 -1.31 -6.50
C HIS A 141 9.31 -0.13 -7.22
N THR A 142 10.02 0.99 -7.32
CA THR A 142 9.49 2.20 -7.96
C THR A 142 9.89 2.26 -9.44
N ARG A 143 8.92 2.06 -10.34
CA ARG A 143 9.08 2.20 -11.79
C ARG A 143 9.08 3.68 -12.18
N LEU A 144 10.24 4.20 -12.54
CA LEU A 144 10.42 5.59 -13.01
C LEU A 144 10.04 5.73 -14.50
N LEU A 145 9.25 6.76 -14.83
CA LEU A 145 8.67 6.96 -16.16
C LEU A 145 8.77 8.41 -16.63
N ASN A 146 8.61 8.63 -17.95
CA ASN A 146 8.73 9.95 -18.56
C ASN A 146 7.50 10.84 -18.28
N GLY A 147 7.46 11.40 -17.08
CA GLY A 147 6.35 12.19 -16.57
C GLY A 147 5.85 11.73 -15.21
N GLY A 148 6.48 10.77 -14.54
CA GLY A 148 6.00 10.29 -13.26
C GLY A 148 6.71 9.04 -12.73
N TRP A 149 6.13 8.43 -11.72
CA TRP A 149 6.52 7.12 -11.20
C TRP A 149 5.31 6.36 -10.68
N VAL A 150 5.46 5.04 -10.57
CA VAL A 150 4.51 4.16 -9.89
C VAL A 150 5.27 3.13 -9.05
N ARG A 151 4.72 2.76 -7.88
CA ARG A 151 5.19 1.66 -7.04
C ARG A 151 3.97 0.88 -6.54
N GLU A 152 4.08 -0.43 -6.44
CA GLU A 152 2.95 -1.33 -6.21
C GLU A 152 3.17 -2.21 -4.98
N GLN A 153 2.08 -2.57 -4.30
CA GLN A 153 2.01 -3.69 -3.36
C GLN A 153 1.05 -4.70 -3.97
N THR A 154 1.56 -5.88 -4.32
CA THR A 154 0.74 -6.99 -4.82
C THR A 154 0.92 -8.22 -3.93
N ILE A 155 0.32 -9.35 -4.31
CA ILE A 155 0.35 -10.61 -3.56
C ILE A 155 1.77 -11.18 -3.37
N THR A 156 2.76 -10.72 -4.12
CA THR A 156 4.17 -11.09 -3.89
C THR A 156 4.81 -10.36 -2.72
N ASP A 157 4.35 -9.15 -2.41
CA ASP A 157 4.87 -8.30 -1.33
C ASP A 157 4.12 -8.53 -0.02
N LEU A 158 2.80 -8.63 -0.10
CA LEU A 158 1.91 -8.91 1.03
C LEU A 158 0.98 -10.12 0.73
N PRO A 159 1.49 -11.37 0.79
CA PRO A 159 0.73 -12.58 0.39
C PRO A 159 -0.62 -12.84 1.05
N PRO A 160 -0.91 -12.34 2.28
CA PRO A 160 -2.27 -12.42 2.82
C PRO A 160 -3.27 -11.52 2.10
N SER A 161 -2.83 -10.45 1.42
CA SER A 161 -3.70 -9.53 0.67
C SER A 161 -4.04 -10.12 -0.70
N LYS A 162 -5.05 -11.00 -0.72
CA LYS A 162 -5.49 -11.72 -1.93
C LYS A 162 -6.60 -11.00 -2.67
N ASP A 163 -7.45 -10.30 -1.93
CA ASP A 163 -8.60 -9.62 -2.50
C ASP A 163 -8.27 -8.22 -3.04
N LEU A 164 -7.23 -7.57 -2.48
CA LEU A 164 -6.82 -6.22 -2.81
C LEU A 164 -5.32 -6.13 -3.12
N ALA A 165 -4.97 -5.37 -4.14
CA ALA A 165 -3.64 -4.85 -4.41
C ALA A 165 -3.68 -3.32 -4.44
N ALA A 166 -2.53 -2.69 -4.26
CA ALA A 166 -2.42 -1.24 -4.28
C ALA A 166 -1.30 -0.74 -5.19
N ALA A 167 -1.49 0.45 -5.76
CA ALA A 167 -0.44 1.19 -6.44
C ALA A 167 -0.41 2.63 -5.91
N GLU A 168 0.77 3.18 -5.74
CA GLU A 168 0.98 4.60 -5.47
C GLU A 168 1.60 5.21 -6.72
N ILE A 169 0.92 6.19 -7.31
CA ILE A 169 1.28 6.78 -8.60
C ILE A 169 1.43 8.29 -8.48
N ARG A 170 2.50 8.83 -9.06
CA ARG A 170 2.79 10.26 -9.14
C ARG A 170 2.88 10.70 -10.58
N LEU A 171 1.98 11.59 -11.00
CA LEU A 171 1.99 12.24 -12.31
C LEU A 171 2.55 13.66 -12.18
N SER A 172 3.65 13.95 -12.89
CA SER A 172 4.24 15.29 -12.99
C SER A 172 3.22 16.30 -13.54
N PRO A 173 3.41 17.62 -13.33
CA PRO A 173 2.53 18.64 -13.90
C PRO A 173 2.14 18.39 -15.37
N ASN A 174 0.84 18.43 -15.64
CA ASN A 174 0.23 18.18 -16.95
C ASN A 174 0.40 16.76 -17.53
N ALA A 175 1.03 15.81 -16.84
CA ALA A 175 1.29 14.46 -17.35
C ALA A 175 0.03 13.58 -17.34
N TYR A 176 -0.05 12.66 -18.30
CA TYR A 176 -1.08 11.63 -18.40
C TYR A 176 -0.60 10.31 -17.80
N ARG A 177 -1.48 9.64 -17.07
CA ARG A 177 -1.63 8.18 -17.15
C ARG A 177 -2.39 7.88 -18.45
N GLU A 178 -1.84 6.99 -19.27
CA GLU A 178 -2.39 6.64 -20.59
C GLU A 178 -3.87 6.22 -20.56
N LEU A 179 -4.58 6.32 -21.69
CA LEU A 179 -5.88 5.66 -21.89
C LEU A 179 -5.73 4.13 -21.74
N HIS A 180 -6.49 3.54 -20.83
CA HIS A 180 -6.43 2.12 -20.53
C HIS A 180 -7.73 1.62 -19.88
N TRP A 181 -7.84 0.31 -19.67
CA TRP A 181 -8.88 -0.29 -18.84
C TRP A 181 -8.32 -1.50 -18.07
N HIS A 182 -9.11 -1.97 -17.11
CA HIS A 182 -8.76 -3.05 -16.20
C HIS A 182 -9.83 -4.14 -16.17
N ARG A 183 -9.44 -5.41 -15.98
CA ARG A 183 -10.35 -6.53 -15.62
C ARG A 183 -11.02 -6.31 -14.26
N VAL A 184 -10.35 -5.58 -13.38
CA VAL A 184 -10.72 -5.34 -11.98
C VAL A 184 -11.34 -3.96 -11.84
N ALA A 185 -12.07 -3.72 -10.74
CA ALA A 185 -12.41 -2.37 -10.37
C ALA A 185 -11.17 -1.63 -9.85
N GLU A 186 -11.14 -0.33 -10.07
CA GLU A 186 -10.13 0.59 -9.57
C GLU A 186 -10.81 1.64 -8.70
N TRP A 187 -10.23 1.90 -7.53
CA TRP A 187 -10.62 2.95 -6.62
C TRP A 187 -9.40 3.81 -6.33
N GLY A 188 -9.55 5.13 -6.34
CA GLY A 188 -8.44 6.05 -6.13
C GLY A 188 -8.72 7.06 -5.03
N TYR A 189 -7.79 7.23 -4.09
CA TYR A 189 -7.77 8.33 -3.13
C TYR A 189 -6.65 9.29 -3.49
N ILE A 190 -6.99 10.57 -3.64
CA ILE A 190 -5.99 11.56 -4.06
C ILE A 190 -5.14 11.98 -2.85
N LEU A 191 -3.91 11.48 -2.78
CA LEU A 191 -2.97 11.80 -1.70
C LEU A 191 -2.57 13.28 -1.73
N ASN A 192 -2.31 13.83 -2.93
CA ASN A 192 -1.93 15.25 -3.08
C ASN A 192 -2.13 15.76 -4.52
N GLY A 193 -2.17 17.09 -4.67
CA GLY A 193 -2.24 17.78 -5.96
C GLY A 193 -3.64 17.79 -6.57
N THR A 194 -3.71 18.01 -7.88
CA THR A 194 -4.98 18.09 -8.62
C THR A 194 -4.87 17.44 -10.00
N GLY A 195 -5.99 16.89 -10.47
CA GLY A 195 -6.07 16.11 -11.68
C GLY A 195 -7.40 16.24 -12.39
N ARG A 196 -7.50 15.58 -13.54
CA ARG A 196 -8.69 15.40 -14.35
C ARG A 196 -8.78 13.95 -14.76
N ILE A 197 -9.92 13.32 -14.50
CA ILE A 197 -10.22 11.98 -14.99
C ILE A 197 -11.21 12.05 -16.15
N THR A 198 -11.07 11.11 -17.07
CA THR A 198 -12.05 10.89 -18.15
C THR A 198 -12.39 9.40 -18.22
N ALA A 199 -13.64 9.07 -18.56
CA ALA A 199 -14.11 7.70 -18.76
C ALA A 199 -15.29 7.67 -19.75
N ILE A 200 -15.62 6.47 -20.26
CA ILE A 200 -16.89 6.19 -20.94
C ILE A 200 -17.54 4.92 -20.36
N ASP A 201 -18.86 4.83 -20.40
CA ASP A 201 -19.59 3.61 -20.02
C ASP A 201 -19.97 2.71 -21.21
N ASP A 202 -20.62 1.58 -20.90
CA ASP A 202 -21.08 0.57 -21.86
C ASP A 202 -22.14 1.07 -22.86
N SER A 203 -22.77 2.20 -22.55
CA SER A 203 -23.76 2.89 -23.36
C SER A 203 -23.12 3.99 -24.22
N GLY A 204 -21.78 4.12 -24.16
CA GLY A 204 -21.03 5.14 -24.88
C GLY A 204 -21.24 6.55 -24.34
N ARG A 205 -21.63 6.69 -23.06
CA ARG A 205 -21.76 7.99 -22.38
C ARG A 205 -20.47 8.36 -21.70
N SER A 206 -20.05 9.62 -21.84
CA SER A 206 -18.80 10.13 -21.28
C SER A 206 -18.93 10.67 -19.87
N TYR A 207 -17.78 10.74 -19.20
CA TYR A 207 -17.59 11.41 -17.92
C TYR A 207 -16.24 12.12 -17.93
N THR A 208 -16.24 13.40 -17.55
CA THR A 208 -15.02 14.19 -17.33
C THR A 208 -15.20 14.93 -16.01
N SER A 209 -14.26 14.77 -15.08
CA SER A 209 -14.27 15.48 -13.80
C SER A 209 -12.87 15.86 -13.37
N ASP A 210 -12.76 17.01 -12.72
CA ASP A 210 -11.57 17.32 -11.92
C ASP A 210 -11.61 16.53 -10.61
N ILE A 211 -10.44 16.29 -10.05
CA ILE A 211 -10.19 15.59 -8.78
C ILE A 211 -9.09 16.32 -8.00
N LYS A 212 -9.19 16.37 -6.67
CA LYS A 212 -8.20 17.03 -5.79
C LYS A 212 -7.79 16.15 -4.61
N GLY A 213 -6.54 16.31 -4.17
CA GLY A 213 -6.11 15.91 -2.84
C GLY A 213 -6.55 16.92 -1.77
N PRO A 214 -5.97 16.87 -0.57
CA PRO A 214 -6.27 17.84 0.47
C PRO A 214 -5.89 19.26 0.03
N LEU A 215 -6.89 20.12 -0.18
CA LEU A 215 -6.71 21.46 -0.73
C LEU A 215 -7.43 22.49 0.15
N ASN A 216 -6.73 23.55 0.56
CA ASN A 216 -7.27 24.62 1.39
C ASN A 216 -7.99 24.15 2.68
N GLY A 217 -7.53 23.04 3.28
CA GLY A 217 -8.14 22.44 4.48
C GLY A 217 -9.41 21.61 4.21
N THR A 218 -9.73 21.32 2.95
CA THR A 218 -10.76 20.34 2.57
C THR A 218 -10.17 18.94 2.43
N ASP A 219 -10.99 17.91 2.60
CA ASP A 219 -10.59 16.51 2.37
C ASP A 219 -10.34 16.22 0.89
N ALA A 220 -9.59 15.15 0.62
CA ALA A 220 -9.36 14.65 -0.73
C ALA A 220 -10.62 14.10 -1.40
N ASP A 221 -10.59 13.98 -2.72
CA ASP A 221 -11.58 13.21 -3.47
C ASP A 221 -11.25 11.71 -3.47
N ILE A 222 -12.30 10.92 -3.62
CA ILE A 222 -12.24 9.51 -4.02
C ILE A 222 -12.76 9.41 -5.47
N TYR A 223 -12.24 8.49 -6.27
CA TYR A 223 -12.91 8.03 -7.49
C TYR A 223 -13.06 6.51 -7.53
N TYR A 224 -13.95 6.03 -8.38
CA TYR A 224 -14.14 4.60 -8.64
C TYR A 224 -14.46 4.35 -10.12
N PHE A 225 -13.73 3.43 -10.75
CA PHE A 225 -14.03 2.88 -12.06
C PHE A 225 -14.50 1.43 -11.94
N PRO A 226 -15.71 1.10 -12.44
CA PRO A 226 -16.17 -0.28 -12.54
C PRO A 226 -15.24 -1.15 -13.40
N PRO A 227 -15.25 -2.49 -13.22
CA PRO A 227 -14.50 -3.41 -14.07
C PRO A 227 -14.78 -3.19 -15.56
N GLY A 228 -13.72 -3.08 -16.37
CA GLY A 228 -13.79 -2.91 -17.81
C GLY A 228 -14.10 -1.49 -18.31
N VAL A 229 -14.41 -0.53 -17.43
CA VAL A 229 -14.64 0.87 -17.82
C VAL A 229 -13.31 1.51 -18.24
N PRO A 230 -13.14 1.94 -19.50
CA PRO A 230 -11.91 2.57 -19.96
C PRO A 230 -11.84 4.02 -19.49
N HIS A 231 -10.64 4.44 -19.10
CA HIS A 231 -10.41 5.73 -18.47
C HIS A 231 -8.99 6.27 -18.75
N SER A 232 -8.78 7.55 -18.44
CA SER A 232 -7.45 8.14 -18.31
C SER A 232 -7.43 9.18 -17.19
N ILE A 233 -6.21 9.48 -16.71
CA ILE A 233 -5.96 10.43 -15.63
C ILE A 233 -4.91 11.42 -16.12
N GLN A 234 -5.19 12.71 -16.02
CA GLN A 234 -4.22 13.76 -16.31
C GLN A 234 -3.99 14.60 -15.05
N ALA A 235 -2.74 14.83 -14.68
CA ALA A 235 -2.41 15.81 -13.66
C ALA A 235 -2.63 17.24 -14.16
N LEU A 236 -3.00 18.17 -13.28
CA LEU A 236 -3.02 19.60 -13.60
C LEU A 236 -1.64 20.24 -13.31
N ASP A 237 -1.60 21.55 -13.07
CA ASP A 237 -0.38 22.37 -12.99
C ASP A 237 0.52 22.03 -11.79
N GLN A 238 -0.04 21.54 -10.68
CA GLN A 238 0.71 21.13 -9.49
C GLN A 238 1.23 19.68 -9.55
N GLY A 239 0.80 18.91 -10.54
CA GLY A 239 0.94 17.45 -10.53
C GLY A 239 -0.14 16.79 -9.65
N LEU A 240 -0.11 15.45 -9.62
CA LEU A 240 -1.10 14.62 -8.96
C LEU A 240 -0.45 13.38 -8.34
N GLU A 241 -0.85 13.01 -7.13
CA GLU A 241 -0.38 11.83 -6.40
C GLU A 241 -1.58 11.06 -5.86
N ILE A 242 -1.65 9.76 -6.12
CA ILE A 242 -2.85 8.93 -5.89
C ILE A 242 -2.45 7.59 -5.28
N LEU A 243 -3.23 7.15 -4.29
CA LEU A 243 -3.29 5.76 -3.88
C LEU A 243 -4.41 5.06 -4.67
N LEU A 244 -4.05 4.09 -5.49
CA LEU A 244 -4.95 3.23 -6.25
C LEU A 244 -5.14 1.90 -5.54
N ILE A 245 -6.36 1.38 -5.54
CA ILE A 245 -6.75 0.10 -4.95
C ILE A 245 -7.49 -0.72 -6.01
N PHE A 246 -7.07 -1.97 -6.19
CA PHE A 246 -7.55 -2.88 -7.22
C PHE A 246 -8.17 -4.14 -6.61
N THR A 247 -9.29 -4.61 -7.15
CA THR A 247 -10.05 -5.75 -6.60
C THR A 247 -9.48 -7.15 -6.89
N ASP A 248 -8.17 -7.26 -7.07
CA ASP A 248 -7.42 -8.52 -7.18
C ASP A 248 -6.02 -8.31 -6.61
N GLY A 249 -5.62 -9.08 -5.59
CA GLY A 249 -4.28 -9.02 -5.01
C GLY A 249 -3.17 -9.41 -6.00
N ASN A 250 -3.50 -10.20 -7.02
CA ASN A 250 -2.56 -10.60 -8.08
C ASN A 250 -2.66 -9.67 -9.29
N PHE A 251 -2.58 -8.35 -9.06
CA PHE A 251 -2.73 -7.33 -10.10
C PHE A 251 -1.77 -7.54 -11.29
N ASP A 252 -0.52 -7.95 -11.02
CA ASP A 252 0.51 -8.28 -12.02
C ASP A 252 0.17 -9.46 -12.95
N ALA A 253 -0.93 -10.19 -12.70
CA ALA A 253 -1.37 -11.26 -13.56
C ALA A 253 -1.62 -10.77 -15.00
N SER A 254 -1.14 -11.54 -15.98
CA SER A 254 -1.44 -11.28 -17.39
C SER A 254 -2.96 -11.18 -17.62
N GLY A 255 -3.36 -10.15 -18.39
CA GLY A 255 -4.77 -9.83 -18.65
C GLY A 255 -5.48 -9.08 -17.53
N THR A 256 -4.77 -8.41 -16.61
CA THR A 256 -5.36 -7.44 -15.68
C THR A 256 -5.51 -6.05 -16.31
N THR A 257 -4.42 -5.47 -16.82
CA THR A 257 -4.39 -4.13 -17.44
C THR A 257 -4.26 -4.21 -18.95
N PHE A 258 -4.93 -3.29 -19.64
CA PHE A 258 -4.94 -3.19 -21.10
C PHE A 258 -4.69 -1.74 -21.52
N MET A 259 -3.52 -1.45 -22.09
CA MET A 259 -3.17 -0.10 -22.56
C MET A 259 -3.66 0.10 -23.99
N LEU A 260 -4.18 1.29 -24.30
CA LEU A 260 -4.68 1.59 -25.64
C LEU A 260 -3.58 1.49 -26.71
N SER A 261 -2.40 2.06 -26.47
CA SER A 261 -1.32 2.03 -27.47
C SER A 261 -0.75 0.62 -27.67
N ASP A 262 -0.65 -0.19 -26.61
CA ASP A 262 -0.20 -1.58 -26.71
C ASP A 262 -1.17 -2.46 -27.50
N TRP A 263 -2.48 -2.30 -27.28
CA TRP A 263 -3.50 -3.00 -28.07
C TRP A 263 -3.44 -2.62 -29.55
N LEU A 264 -3.27 -1.33 -29.87
CA LEU A 264 -3.14 -0.87 -31.25
C LEU A 264 -1.82 -1.32 -31.90
N ALA A 265 -0.71 -1.37 -31.16
CA ALA A 265 0.58 -1.88 -31.62
C ALA A 265 0.52 -3.38 -31.96
N HIS A 266 -0.26 -4.16 -31.20
CA HIS A 266 -0.45 -5.59 -31.39
C HIS A 266 -1.68 -5.95 -32.26
N THR A 267 -2.30 -4.97 -32.92
CA THR A 267 -3.36 -5.18 -33.92
C THR A 267 -2.81 -4.91 -35.33
N PRO A 268 -3.13 -5.73 -36.35
CA PRO A 268 -2.66 -5.47 -37.72
C PRO A 268 -3.05 -4.07 -38.19
N LEU A 269 -2.07 -3.29 -38.68
CA LEU A 269 -2.25 -1.86 -38.96
C LEU A 269 -3.36 -1.57 -39.98
N GLU A 270 -3.61 -2.49 -40.92
CA GLU A 270 -4.72 -2.39 -41.87
C GLU A 270 -6.10 -2.50 -41.20
N ILE A 271 -6.23 -3.28 -40.14
CA ILE A 271 -7.46 -3.41 -39.34
C ILE A 271 -7.69 -2.15 -38.50
N VAL A 272 -6.62 -1.60 -37.90
CA VAL A 272 -6.71 -0.31 -37.19
C VAL A 272 -7.12 0.81 -38.15
N ALA A 273 -6.50 0.87 -39.33
CA ALA A 273 -6.82 1.83 -40.38
C ALA A 273 -8.27 1.70 -40.87
N GLN A 274 -8.74 0.47 -41.12
CA GLN A 274 -10.13 0.20 -41.49
C GLN A 274 -11.10 0.61 -40.39
N ASN A 275 -10.81 0.30 -39.12
CA ASN A 275 -11.66 0.62 -37.97
C ASN A 275 -11.79 2.14 -37.75
N PHE A 276 -10.71 2.90 -37.93
CA PHE A 276 -10.72 4.36 -37.82
C PHE A 276 -11.17 5.07 -39.11
N GLY A 277 -11.36 4.36 -40.23
CA GLY A 277 -11.74 4.94 -41.52
C GLY A 277 -10.65 5.80 -42.17
N VAL A 278 -9.36 5.51 -41.90
CA VAL A 278 -8.21 6.29 -42.37
C VAL A 278 -7.21 5.45 -43.17
N ASN A 279 -6.21 6.08 -43.79
CA ASN A 279 -5.12 5.38 -44.46
C ASN A 279 -4.02 4.98 -43.46
N THR A 280 -3.39 3.81 -43.63
CA THR A 280 -2.31 3.32 -42.75
C THR A 280 -1.15 4.30 -42.59
N SER A 281 -0.86 5.15 -43.58
CA SER A 281 0.21 6.16 -43.49
C SER A 281 0.03 7.18 -42.35
N VAL A 282 -1.20 7.53 -41.95
CA VAL A 282 -1.40 8.48 -40.84
C VAL A 282 -1.21 7.84 -39.47
N LEU A 283 -1.18 6.50 -39.41
CA LEU A 283 -1.04 5.72 -38.19
C LEU A 283 0.42 5.33 -37.89
N SER A 284 1.38 5.76 -38.70
CA SER A 284 2.81 5.47 -38.50
C SER A 284 3.40 6.04 -37.20
N GLY A 285 2.67 6.93 -36.52
CA GLY A 285 3.03 7.50 -35.22
C GLY A 285 2.52 6.73 -33.99
N ILE A 286 1.77 5.63 -34.15
CA ILE A 286 1.30 4.82 -33.02
C ILE A 286 2.51 4.23 -32.28
N PRO A 287 2.65 4.45 -30.94
CA PRO A 287 3.73 3.87 -30.15
C PRO A 287 3.78 2.35 -30.29
N GLN A 288 4.98 1.78 -30.41
CA GLN A 288 5.19 0.32 -30.53
C GLN A 288 5.36 -0.38 -29.16
N LYS A 289 5.18 0.37 -28.08
CA LYS A 289 5.19 -0.05 -26.67
C LYS A 289 4.32 0.93 -25.90
N ASP A 290 3.68 0.47 -24.82
CA ASP A 290 3.00 1.37 -23.90
C ASP A 290 4.01 2.36 -23.28
N PRO A 291 3.74 3.68 -23.34
CA PRO A 291 4.47 4.64 -22.53
C PRO A 291 4.06 4.57 -21.05
N TYR A 292 2.85 4.06 -20.73
CA TYR A 292 2.24 3.97 -19.39
C TYR A 292 1.92 5.35 -18.77
N ILE A 293 2.94 6.21 -18.63
CA ILE A 293 2.86 7.63 -18.28
C ILE A 293 3.51 8.46 -19.39
N LEU A 294 2.86 9.56 -19.76
CA LEU A 294 3.30 10.51 -20.79
C LEU A 294 3.32 11.93 -20.26
N LYS A 295 4.29 12.75 -20.68
CA LYS A 295 4.15 14.22 -20.57
C LYS A 295 3.16 14.73 -21.60
N SER A 296 2.29 15.67 -21.22
CA SER A 296 1.51 16.40 -22.22
C SER A 296 2.37 17.40 -22.99
N THR A 297 2.03 17.59 -24.26
CA THR A 297 2.55 18.66 -25.12
C THR A 297 1.84 19.99 -24.91
N VAL A 298 0.65 19.99 -24.30
CA VAL A 298 -0.18 21.17 -24.04
C VAL A 298 -0.81 21.07 -22.64
N PRO A 299 -0.72 22.11 -21.78
CA PRO A 299 -1.40 22.09 -20.49
C PRO A 299 -2.92 21.92 -20.63
N PRO A 300 -3.59 21.17 -19.73
CA PRO A 300 -5.04 21.11 -19.66
C PRO A 300 -5.64 22.45 -19.20
N ALA A 301 -6.95 22.61 -19.34
CA ALA A 301 -7.64 23.73 -18.70
C ALA A 301 -7.48 23.66 -17.16
N PRO A 302 -7.41 24.79 -16.44
CA PRO A 302 -7.16 24.81 -14.99
C PRO A 302 -8.16 24.00 -14.15
N TYR A 303 -7.86 23.83 -12.86
CA TYR A 303 -8.79 23.21 -11.91
C TYR A 303 -10.10 23.99 -11.83
N GLY A 304 -11.24 23.28 -11.86
CA GLY A 304 -12.58 23.84 -11.95
C GLY A 304 -13.07 24.07 -13.39
N HIS A 305 -12.19 23.92 -14.39
CA HIS A 305 -12.51 24.12 -15.81
C HIS A 305 -12.58 22.81 -16.62
N GLY A 306 -12.71 21.65 -15.97
CA GLY A 306 -12.83 20.37 -16.67
C GLY A 306 -14.03 20.26 -17.61
N GLY A 307 -15.14 20.94 -17.30
CA GLY A 307 -16.29 21.04 -18.18
C GLY A 307 -16.01 21.77 -19.50
N ASP A 308 -15.08 22.74 -19.51
CA ASP A 308 -14.73 23.52 -20.71
C ASP A 308 -14.01 22.66 -21.77
N GLN A 309 -13.47 21.49 -21.37
CA GLN A 309 -12.82 20.51 -22.25
C GLN A 309 -13.66 19.24 -22.48
N ALA A 310 -14.89 19.18 -21.95
CA ALA A 310 -15.78 18.06 -22.19
C ALA A 310 -16.19 18.01 -23.67
N VAL A 311 -16.01 16.86 -24.32
CA VAL A 311 -16.43 16.65 -25.70
C VAL A 311 -17.96 16.50 -25.75
N SER A 312 -18.61 17.13 -26.72
CA SER A 312 -20.06 16.98 -26.91
C SER A 312 -20.41 15.53 -27.28
N ASP A 313 -21.19 14.89 -26.41
CA ASP A 313 -21.56 13.48 -26.51
C ASP A 313 -23.04 13.32 -26.92
N PRO A 314 -23.35 12.65 -28.04
CA PRO A 314 -24.73 12.43 -28.47
C PRO A 314 -25.52 11.48 -27.54
N ASN A 315 -24.85 10.67 -26.71
CA ASN A 315 -25.47 9.80 -25.72
C ASN A 315 -25.66 10.51 -24.36
N GLY A 316 -25.03 11.67 -24.16
CA GLY A 316 -25.01 12.42 -22.91
C GLY A 316 -23.99 11.90 -21.90
N ASN A 317 -24.07 12.41 -20.67
CA ASN A 317 -23.17 12.03 -19.57
C ASN A 317 -23.64 10.74 -18.87
N VAL A 318 -22.71 10.05 -18.20
CA VAL A 318 -23.02 8.92 -17.30
C VAL A 318 -24.09 9.30 -16.24
N PRO A 319 -24.98 8.38 -15.85
CA PRO A 319 -26.10 8.67 -14.95
C PRO A 319 -25.71 8.81 -13.47
N SER A 320 -24.51 8.35 -13.10
CA SER A 320 -23.94 8.46 -11.76
C SER A 320 -22.46 8.85 -11.88
N PRO A 321 -21.97 9.80 -11.07
CA PRO A 321 -20.58 10.25 -11.16
C PRO A 321 -19.60 9.16 -10.73
N TYR A 322 -18.39 9.18 -11.28
CA TYR A 322 -17.27 8.34 -10.85
C TYR A 322 -16.37 9.02 -9.81
N VAL A 323 -16.72 10.21 -9.31
CA VAL A 323 -16.03 10.90 -8.20
C VAL A 323 -16.96 11.00 -6.98
N PHE A 324 -16.38 10.81 -5.80
CA PHE A 324 -17.00 11.02 -4.50
C PHE A 324 -16.18 12.05 -3.71
N HIS A 325 -16.80 13.20 -3.46
CA HIS A 325 -16.18 14.31 -2.75
C HIS A 325 -16.31 14.12 -1.23
N LEU A 326 -15.24 13.68 -0.55
CA LEU A 326 -15.28 13.46 0.91
C LEU A 326 -15.57 14.75 1.68
N ASP A 327 -15.14 15.91 1.19
CA ASP A 327 -15.38 17.20 1.84
C ASP A 327 -16.87 17.59 1.90
N GLN A 328 -17.69 17.07 0.98
CA GLN A 328 -19.15 17.21 0.96
C GLN A 328 -19.86 16.22 1.91
N GLN A 329 -19.16 15.17 2.37
CA GLN A 329 -19.70 14.23 3.36
C GLN A 329 -19.58 14.80 4.78
N GLU A 330 -20.67 14.79 5.54
CA GLU A 330 -20.60 15.05 6.99
C GLU A 330 -19.82 13.95 7.71
N LYS A 331 -18.86 14.33 8.56
CA LYS A 331 -18.11 13.37 9.39
C LYS A 331 -19.03 12.75 10.44
N LYS A 332 -19.01 11.42 10.55
CA LYS A 332 -19.67 10.70 11.64
C LYS A 332 -18.75 10.71 12.85
N VAL A 333 -19.03 11.57 13.81
CA VAL A 333 -18.32 11.59 15.11
C VAL A 333 -18.51 10.24 15.80
N ALA A 334 -17.42 9.66 16.30
CA ALA A 334 -17.44 8.39 17.02
C ALA A 334 -18.13 8.59 18.39
N PRO A 335 -19.16 7.80 18.75
CA PRO A 335 -19.82 7.94 20.05
C PRO A 335 -18.88 7.78 21.26
N GLY A 336 -17.77 7.04 21.09
CA GLY A 336 -16.72 6.89 22.10
C GLY A 336 -15.83 8.13 22.31
N GLY A 337 -16.06 9.22 21.57
CA GLY A 337 -15.35 10.49 21.74
C GLY A 337 -13.90 10.52 21.25
N GLY A 338 -13.35 9.40 20.77
CA GLY A 338 -11.94 9.29 20.35
C GLY A 338 -11.65 9.67 18.90
N GLY A 339 -12.62 10.21 18.14
CA GLY A 339 -12.40 10.56 16.74
C GLY A 339 -13.67 10.63 15.89
N TRP A 340 -13.50 10.43 14.58
CA TRP A 340 -14.60 10.41 13.60
C TRP A 340 -14.26 9.56 12.37
N VAL A 341 -15.29 9.18 11.61
CA VAL A 341 -15.16 8.45 10.33
C VAL A 341 -15.95 9.12 9.21
N LYS A 342 -15.45 9.00 7.98
CA LYS A 342 -16.20 9.25 6.74
C LYS A 342 -16.22 7.97 5.92
N ILE A 343 -17.40 7.40 5.72
CA ILE A 343 -17.59 6.07 5.11
C ILE A 343 -18.16 6.25 3.70
N GLN A 344 -17.56 5.60 2.71
CA GLN A 344 -18.02 5.56 1.33
C GLN A 344 -18.42 4.12 0.97
N ASP A 345 -19.64 3.91 0.49
CA ASP A 345 -20.07 2.61 -0.06
C ASP A 345 -21.24 2.72 -1.07
N SER A 346 -21.48 1.66 -1.85
CA SER A 346 -22.52 1.65 -2.90
C SER A 346 -23.95 1.62 -2.38
N VAL A 347 -24.16 1.19 -1.13
CA VAL A 347 -25.49 1.02 -0.55
C VAL A 347 -26.00 2.32 0.06
N THR A 348 -25.10 3.22 0.46
CA THR A 348 -25.45 4.43 1.23
C THR A 348 -25.25 5.74 0.47
N ASN A 349 -24.14 5.91 -0.28
CA ASN A 349 -23.78 7.23 -0.78
C ASN A 349 -22.99 7.28 -2.11
N PHE A 350 -22.39 6.19 -2.59
CA PHE A 350 -21.64 6.19 -3.84
C PHE A 350 -21.99 4.98 -4.74
N PRO A 351 -23.17 4.99 -5.39
CA PRO A 351 -23.80 3.81 -6.02
C PRO A 351 -22.94 3.07 -7.06
N VAL A 352 -21.97 3.73 -7.68
CA VAL A 352 -21.06 3.11 -8.66
C VAL A 352 -20.05 2.15 -8.01
N SER A 353 -19.67 2.37 -6.75
CA SER A 353 -18.58 1.66 -6.04
C SER A 353 -19.01 0.28 -5.52
N THR A 354 -19.57 -0.55 -6.38
CA THR A 354 -20.24 -1.81 -6.02
C THR A 354 -19.32 -2.90 -5.50
N LEU A 355 -18.01 -2.80 -5.73
CA LEU A 355 -17.02 -3.79 -5.29
C LEU A 355 -16.07 -3.29 -4.20
N LEU A 356 -16.11 -1.99 -3.86
CA LEU A 356 -15.23 -1.38 -2.86
C LEU A 356 -16.02 -0.46 -1.93
N ALA A 357 -15.85 -0.68 -0.63
CA ALA A 357 -16.29 0.20 0.43
C ALA A 357 -15.06 0.66 1.21
N SER A 358 -15.06 1.90 1.71
CA SER A 358 -13.96 2.45 2.48
C SER A 358 -14.42 3.31 3.65
N ALA A 359 -13.51 3.53 4.60
CA ALA A 359 -13.63 4.56 5.60
C ALA A 359 -12.33 5.38 5.68
N LEU A 360 -12.44 6.71 5.61
CA LEU A 360 -11.41 7.60 6.14
C LEU A 360 -11.62 7.71 7.64
N VAL A 361 -10.62 7.30 8.41
CA VAL A 361 -10.67 7.21 9.87
C VAL A 361 -9.71 8.23 10.47
N TYR A 362 -10.25 9.06 11.38
CA TYR A 362 -9.49 10.01 12.17
C TYR A 362 -9.58 9.59 13.64
N VAL A 363 -8.42 9.35 14.26
CA VAL A 363 -8.29 8.98 15.66
C VAL A 363 -7.53 10.09 16.38
N GLU A 364 -8.15 10.66 17.42
CA GLU A 364 -7.57 11.70 18.28
C GLU A 364 -6.24 11.23 18.92
N PRO A 365 -5.40 12.14 19.45
CA PRO A 365 -4.22 11.76 20.22
C PRO A 365 -4.56 10.79 21.36
N ASN A 366 -3.81 9.71 21.49
CA ASN A 366 -4.11 8.53 22.33
C ASN A 366 -5.45 7.81 22.04
N GLY A 367 -6.23 8.17 21.03
CA GLY A 367 -7.48 7.48 20.71
C GLY A 367 -7.26 6.04 20.24
N LEU A 368 -8.33 5.24 20.25
CA LEU A 368 -8.31 3.82 19.91
C LEU A 368 -9.52 3.47 19.03
N ARG A 369 -9.28 3.04 17.79
CA ARG A 369 -10.27 2.28 17.01
C ARG A 369 -10.56 1.00 17.80
N GLU A 370 -11.80 0.83 18.24
CA GLU A 370 -12.15 -0.15 19.28
C GLU A 370 -11.87 -1.60 18.86
N LEU A 371 -11.85 -2.54 19.81
CA LEU A 371 -11.72 -3.97 19.50
C LEU A 371 -12.91 -4.42 18.63
N HIS A 372 -12.62 -4.86 17.41
CA HIS A 372 -13.63 -5.19 16.41
C HIS A 372 -13.13 -6.22 15.39
N TRP A 373 -13.99 -6.62 14.46
CA TRP A 373 -13.63 -7.41 13.28
C TRP A 373 -14.61 -7.15 12.12
N HIS A 374 -14.21 -7.61 10.94
CA HIS A 374 -14.97 -7.48 9.69
C HIS A 374 -15.28 -8.84 9.06
N THR A 375 -16.31 -8.90 8.20
CA THR A 375 -16.72 -10.11 7.45
C THR A 375 -16.07 -10.24 6.08
N ASN A 376 -15.14 -9.34 5.75
CA ASN A 376 -14.27 -9.38 4.58
C ASN A 376 -12.83 -9.12 5.06
N ASP A 377 -11.84 -9.36 4.21
CA ASP A 377 -10.48 -8.85 4.45
C ASP A 377 -10.53 -7.30 4.50
N GLU A 378 -9.91 -6.73 5.52
CA GLU A 378 -9.62 -5.29 5.61
C GLU A 378 -8.24 -5.03 5.06
N TRP A 379 -8.11 -4.12 4.11
CA TRP A 379 -6.84 -3.54 3.70
C TRP A 379 -6.78 -2.10 4.22
N LEU A 380 -5.64 -1.66 4.72
CA LEU A 380 -5.48 -0.31 5.26
C LEU A 380 -4.25 0.42 4.71
N TYR A 381 -4.27 1.75 4.84
CA TYR A 381 -3.12 2.62 4.53
C TYR A 381 -3.03 3.80 5.50
N ILE A 382 -1.88 4.00 6.13
CA ILE A 382 -1.62 5.12 7.02
C ILE A 382 -1.25 6.37 6.21
N ILE A 383 -2.09 7.40 6.30
CA ILE A 383 -1.86 8.71 5.67
C ILE A 383 -1.00 9.59 6.60
N SER A 384 -1.27 9.58 7.90
CA SER A 384 -0.59 10.42 8.89
C SER A 384 -0.65 9.84 10.29
N GLY A 385 0.33 10.18 11.13
CA GLY A 385 0.44 9.70 12.52
C GLY A 385 1.09 8.30 12.64
N ASN A 386 1.27 7.87 13.89
CA ASN A 386 1.87 6.58 14.22
C ASN A 386 0.86 5.73 15.00
N ALA A 387 0.80 4.44 14.69
CA ALA A 387 -0.17 3.51 15.26
C ALA A 387 0.45 2.18 15.66
N ARG A 388 -0.29 1.41 16.45
CA ARG A 388 -0.10 -0.05 16.51
C ARG A 388 -1.43 -0.79 16.47
N ALA A 389 -1.39 -2.03 15.98
CA ALA A 389 -2.54 -2.94 15.96
C ALA A 389 -2.09 -4.35 16.35
N THR A 390 -2.93 -5.07 17.09
CA THR A 390 -2.74 -6.52 17.31
C THR A 390 -3.77 -7.30 16.49
N ALA A 391 -3.31 -8.22 15.65
CA ALA A 391 -4.15 -9.10 14.85
C ALA A 391 -4.36 -10.45 15.56
N PHE A 392 -5.61 -10.85 15.76
CA PHE A 392 -6.03 -12.11 16.39
C PHE A 392 -6.69 -13.05 15.35
N PRO A 393 -5.95 -14.00 14.76
CA PRO A 393 -6.50 -15.04 13.87
C PRO A 393 -7.31 -16.14 14.57
N GLY A 394 -7.43 -16.11 15.90
CA GLY A 394 -7.90 -17.24 16.69
C GLY A 394 -6.80 -18.25 17.02
N GLY A 395 -7.20 -19.44 17.51
CA GLY A 395 -6.25 -20.53 17.83
C GLY A 395 -5.18 -20.18 18.87
N SER A 396 -5.48 -19.24 19.79
CA SER A 396 -4.53 -18.67 20.76
C SER A 396 -3.27 -18.06 20.12
N SER A 397 -3.37 -17.58 18.87
CA SER A 397 -2.31 -16.80 18.21
C SER A 397 -2.70 -15.33 18.15
N ALA A 398 -1.71 -14.46 18.28
CA ALA A 398 -1.84 -13.00 18.17
C ALA A 398 -0.48 -12.41 17.76
N ARG A 399 -0.49 -11.34 16.95
CA ARG A 399 0.72 -10.58 16.61
C ARG A 399 0.44 -9.10 16.50
N THR A 400 1.30 -8.30 17.12
CA THR A 400 1.28 -6.85 17.12
C THR A 400 2.19 -6.30 16.02
N PHE A 401 1.76 -5.20 15.41
CA PHE A 401 2.44 -4.49 14.35
C PHE A 401 2.35 -2.98 14.64
N ASP A 402 3.48 -2.28 14.53
CA ASP A 402 3.55 -0.82 14.52
C ASP A 402 3.34 -0.30 13.09
N PHE A 403 2.85 0.93 12.94
CA PHE A 403 2.62 1.57 11.64
C PHE A 403 2.94 3.06 11.67
N GLN A 404 3.42 3.57 10.53
CA GLN A 404 3.71 4.97 10.28
C GLN A 404 3.24 5.35 8.85
N PRO A 405 3.32 6.64 8.42
CA PRO A 405 2.83 7.06 7.11
C PRO A 405 3.46 6.32 5.94
N GLY A 406 2.65 5.89 4.97
CA GLY A 406 3.08 5.07 3.82
C GLY A 406 3.10 3.56 4.08
N ASP A 407 2.81 3.12 5.30
CA ASP A 407 2.55 1.71 5.58
C ASP A 407 1.13 1.31 5.19
N THR A 408 1.02 0.07 4.70
CA THR A 408 -0.23 -0.64 4.47
C THR A 408 -0.27 -1.92 5.31
N ALA A 409 -1.47 -2.42 5.60
CA ALA A 409 -1.67 -3.76 6.13
C ALA A 409 -2.90 -4.43 5.55
N VAL A 410 -3.00 -5.74 5.81
CA VAL A 410 -4.23 -6.50 5.64
C VAL A 410 -4.58 -7.25 6.94
N PHE A 411 -5.80 -7.09 7.43
CA PHE A 411 -6.39 -7.97 8.44
C PHE A 411 -7.38 -8.91 7.75
N PRO A 412 -7.02 -10.19 7.57
CA PRO A 412 -7.91 -11.15 6.92
C PRO A 412 -9.27 -11.29 7.64
N VAL A 413 -10.27 -11.73 6.89
CA VAL A 413 -11.65 -11.90 7.33
C VAL A 413 -11.77 -12.52 8.73
N SER A 414 -12.57 -11.89 9.58
CA SER A 414 -12.80 -12.27 10.99
C SER A 414 -11.59 -12.25 11.92
N TYR A 415 -10.42 -11.71 11.51
CA TYR A 415 -9.33 -11.44 12.46
C TYR A 415 -9.77 -10.31 13.39
N GLY A 416 -9.84 -10.61 14.69
CA GLY A 416 -10.11 -9.60 15.71
C GLY A 416 -8.93 -8.65 15.84
N HIS A 417 -9.16 -7.35 15.88
CA HIS A 417 -8.10 -6.37 15.98
C HIS A 417 -8.57 -5.04 16.58
N TYR A 418 -7.61 -4.13 16.80
CA TYR A 418 -7.80 -2.73 17.19
C TYR A 418 -6.74 -1.90 16.48
N ILE A 419 -6.91 -0.59 16.37
CA ILE A 419 -5.86 0.33 15.89
C ILE A 419 -5.73 1.48 16.88
N LYS A 420 -4.58 1.55 17.56
CA LYS A 420 -4.28 2.54 18.62
C LYS A 420 -3.44 3.66 18.04
N ASN A 421 -3.86 4.92 18.19
CA ASN A 421 -2.96 6.06 18.00
C ASN A 421 -1.93 6.09 19.12
N LEU A 422 -0.65 6.10 18.76
CA LEU A 422 0.48 6.13 19.69
C LEU A 422 0.91 7.55 20.06
N SER A 423 0.52 8.56 19.28
CA SER A 423 0.93 9.94 19.53
C SER A 423 0.13 10.57 20.66
N PRO A 424 0.78 11.26 21.61
CA PRO A 424 0.12 12.01 22.67
C PRO A 424 -0.36 13.40 22.24
N THR A 425 0.06 13.90 21.06
CA THR A 425 -0.29 15.25 20.56
C THR A 425 -0.90 15.29 19.16
N GLU A 426 -0.54 14.33 18.30
CA GLU A 426 -0.97 14.31 16.89
C GLU A 426 -2.07 13.28 16.64
N PRO A 427 -3.00 13.55 15.71
CA PRO A 427 -3.98 12.56 15.29
C PRO A 427 -3.34 11.48 14.40
N LEU A 428 -4.00 10.33 14.36
CA LEU A 428 -3.76 9.26 13.39
C LEU A 428 -4.85 9.33 12.32
N ILE A 429 -4.44 9.33 11.05
CA ILE A 429 -5.34 9.37 9.88
C ILE A 429 -4.97 8.22 8.95
N TYR A 430 -5.95 7.37 8.64
CA TYR A 430 -5.77 6.21 7.77
C TYR A 430 -7.05 5.86 7.01
N LEU A 431 -6.90 4.99 6.01
CA LEU A 431 -7.99 4.40 5.25
C LEU A 431 -8.21 2.96 5.71
N GLU A 432 -9.47 2.56 5.91
CA GLU A 432 -9.93 1.16 5.92
C GLU A 432 -10.60 0.89 4.56
N LEU A 433 -10.28 -0.23 3.91
CA LEU A 433 -10.81 -0.61 2.58
C LEU A 433 -11.22 -2.09 2.56
N PHE A 434 -12.35 -2.36 1.90
CA PHE A 434 -12.96 -3.69 1.84
C PHE A 434 -13.45 -3.98 0.43
N LYS A 435 -13.19 -5.20 -0.06
CA LYS A 435 -13.79 -5.73 -1.29
C LYS A 435 -15.26 -6.12 -1.07
N ALA A 436 -16.10 -5.11 -0.85
CA ALA A 436 -17.50 -5.27 -0.48
C ALA A 436 -18.34 -4.09 -1.01
N PRO A 437 -19.64 -4.29 -1.29
CA PRO A 437 -20.55 -3.21 -1.67
C PRO A 437 -20.90 -2.26 -0.51
N LYS A 438 -20.59 -2.64 0.74
CA LYS A 438 -21.01 -1.97 1.97
C LYS A 438 -19.97 -2.10 3.08
N PHE A 439 -19.74 -1.03 3.84
CA PHE A 439 -18.97 -1.07 5.07
C PHE A 439 -19.73 -1.80 6.19
N VAL A 440 -19.12 -2.83 6.80
CA VAL A 440 -19.71 -3.62 7.89
C VAL A 440 -18.63 -4.07 8.86
N ASP A 441 -18.76 -3.66 10.13
CA ASP A 441 -17.90 -4.03 11.25
C ASP A 441 -18.71 -4.57 12.45
N PHE A 442 -18.05 -5.30 13.35
CA PHE A 442 -18.64 -5.81 14.60
C PHE A 442 -17.80 -5.38 15.80
N SER A 443 -18.36 -4.57 16.70
CA SER A 443 -17.68 -4.15 17.94
C SER A 443 -17.77 -5.25 19.00
N ALA A 444 -16.63 -5.58 19.61
CA ALA A 444 -16.57 -6.51 20.73
C ALA A 444 -17.32 -5.97 21.96
N THR A 445 -17.18 -4.67 22.26
CA THR A 445 -17.88 -4.02 23.38
C THR A 445 -19.40 -4.11 23.21
N GLN A 446 -19.90 -3.76 22.02
CA GLN A 446 -21.32 -3.84 21.68
C GLN A 446 -21.85 -5.27 21.74
N TRP A 447 -21.08 -6.24 21.23
CA TRP A 447 -21.45 -7.65 21.30
C TRP A 447 -21.62 -8.10 22.76
N LEU A 448 -20.63 -7.84 23.63
CA LEU A 448 -20.69 -8.19 25.05
C LEU A 448 -21.86 -7.49 25.77
N ALA A 449 -22.11 -6.22 25.47
CA ALA A 449 -23.21 -5.43 26.06
C ALA A 449 -24.63 -5.93 25.69
N LEU A 450 -24.75 -6.68 24.59
CA LEU A 450 -26.03 -7.19 24.06
C LEU A 450 -26.25 -8.68 24.31
N MET A 451 -25.27 -9.40 24.89
CA MET A 451 -25.42 -10.78 25.33
C MET A 451 -26.04 -10.89 26.75
N PRO A 452 -26.60 -12.07 27.12
CA PRO A 452 -27.05 -12.30 28.49
C PRO A 452 -25.91 -12.11 29.50
N ARG A 453 -26.05 -11.15 30.43
CA ARG A 453 -24.97 -10.70 31.34
C ARG A 453 -24.29 -11.85 32.10
N GLN A 454 -25.06 -12.86 32.52
CA GLN A 454 -24.53 -14.02 33.23
C GLN A 454 -23.55 -14.83 32.35
N VAL A 455 -23.83 -15.00 31.05
CA VAL A 455 -22.93 -15.70 30.11
C VAL A 455 -21.61 -14.95 29.98
N VAL A 456 -21.66 -13.62 29.88
CA VAL A 456 -20.45 -12.78 29.80
C VAL A 456 -19.66 -12.80 31.11
N ALA A 457 -20.35 -12.73 32.26
CA ALA A 457 -19.74 -12.80 33.59
C ALA A 457 -19.03 -14.15 33.83
N ASP A 458 -19.69 -15.25 33.50
CA ASP A 458 -19.14 -16.60 33.65
C ASP A 458 -18.00 -16.88 32.66
N LEU A 459 -18.03 -16.30 31.46
CA LEU A 459 -16.97 -16.46 30.47
C LEU A 459 -15.72 -15.62 30.82
N LEU A 460 -15.89 -14.32 31.03
CA LEU A 460 -14.79 -13.37 31.23
C LEU A 460 -14.34 -13.25 32.70
N LYS A 461 -15.05 -13.86 33.65
CA LYS A 461 -14.82 -13.78 35.10
C LYS A 461 -14.86 -12.36 35.66
N VAL A 462 -15.67 -11.49 35.06
CA VAL A 462 -15.91 -10.11 35.51
C VAL A 462 -17.27 -9.96 36.20
N PRO A 463 -17.43 -9.05 37.17
CA PRO A 463 -18.73 -8.79 37.80
C PRO A 463 -19.78 -8.28 36.81
N ILE A 464 -21.05 -8.65 37.03
CA ILE A 464 -22.19 -8.16 36.25
C ILE A 464 -22.26 -6.62 36.25
N SER A 465 -21.90 -5.96 37.35
CA SER A 465 -21.85 -4.50 37.45
C SER A 465 -20.83 -3.84 36.52
N VAL A 466 -19.78 -4.56 36.09
CA VAL A 466 -18.83 -4.08 35.06
C VAL A 466 -19.43 -4.25 33.67
N ILE A 467 -20.09 -5.38 33.40
CA ILE A 467 -20.77 -5.62 32.11
C ILE A 467 -21.92 -4.63 31.89
N GLU A 468 -22.55 -4.16 32.97
CA GLU A 468 -23.57 -3.12 32.94
C GLU A 468 -23.06 -1.73 32.53
N THR A 469 -21.75 -1.48 32.54
CA THR A 469 -21.15 -0.24 32.01
C THR A 469 -20.77 -0.36 30.53
N PHE A 470 -20.86 -1.54 29.90
CA PHE A 470 -20.49 -1.71 28.50
C PHE A 470 -21.50 -1.02 27.58
N ALA A 471 -21.00 -0.28 26.59
CA ALA A 471 -21.82 0.46 25.65
C ALA A 471 -22.59 -0.48 24.71
N LYS A 472 -23.92 -0.33 24.69
CA LYS A 472 -24.81 -1.06 23.76
C LYS A 472 -24.80 -0.48 22.35
N GLU A 473 -24.46 0.80 22.24
CA GLU A 473 -24.20 1.46 20.98
C GLU A 473 -22.73 1.32 20.62
N LYS A 474 -22.45 1.09 19.34
CA LYS A 474 -21.08 0.95 18.82
C LYS A 474 -20.33 2.26 19.00
N GLN A 475 -19.15 2.20 19.62
CA GLN A 475 -18.38 3.40 19.95
C GLN A 475 -17.47 3.84 18.82
N LEU A 476 -17.09 2.91 17.93
CA LEU A 476 -16.16 3.04 16.79
C LEU A 476 -14.73 3.39 17.22
N ILE A 477 -14.57 4.55 17.84
CA ILE A 477 -13.28 5.11 18.28
C ILE A 477 -13.48 5.67 19.69
N VAL A 478 -12.71 5.15 20.64
CA VAL A 478 -12.75 5.55 22.06
C VAL A 478 -11.54 6.42 22.41
N SER A 479 -11.74 7.40 23.30
CA SER A 479 -10.70 8.29 23.82
C SER A 479 -9.77 7.62 24.83
#